data_AF-A0A7S3PPW0-F1
#
_entry.id   AF-A0A7S3PPW0-F1
#
_cell.length_a   1.000
_cell.length_b   1.000
_cell.length_c   1.000
_cell.angle_alpha   90.00
_cell.angle_beta   90.00
_cell.angle_gamma   90.00
#
_symmetry.space_group_name_H-M   'P 1'
#
loop_
_entity.id
_entity.type
_entity.pdbx_description
1 polymer ?
#
loop_
_entity_poly.entity_id
_entity_poly.type
_entity_poly.pdbx_seq_one_letter_code
_entity_poly.pdbx_strand_id
1 'polypeptide(L)'
;MNSKMVSEKSVLVLFIVQFLCCFGKRDLLSKPVPKWPSRFLAEYTSTYKHTSGTFAVDVRPNRPASERIYFGDSTYDHLCSTYYNHTPCIQLTTKGYRYLVFPEKNDCCKCCTYSHGDYLCGGPLSPEWVSNKTGNLIFLGIKDVKGRKCYKWDSRGLQNHSNFYYQFVDTGLPCEIDGLNYLRNPSEKADDQYIFKENSFKFFVNESFFDVPTICENSRYCGGRVCAIAPDHSKPPPVLKYKV
;
A
#
# COMPACT_ATOMS: atom_id res chain seq x y z
N MET A 1 -10.30 53.58 65.14
CA MET A 1 -10.23 52.11 65.01
C MET A 1 -11.46 51.66 64.23
N ASN A 2 -11.33 51.39 62.93
CA ASN A 2 -12.42 50.86 62.10
C ASN A 2 -11.91 49.64 61.35
N SER A 3 -12.27 48.45 61.83
CA SER A 3 -11.94 47.17 61.20
C SER A 3 -13.05 46.81 60.22
N LYS A 4 -12.75 46.83 58.92
CA LYS A 4 -13.70 46.39 57.88
C LYS A 4 -13.59 44.87 57.72
N MET A 5 -14.65 44.18 58.11
CA MET A 5 -14.90 42.75 57.86
C MET A 5 -15.03 42.53 56.35
N VAL A 6 -14.10 41.77 55.76
CA VAL A 6 -14.19 41.29 54.37
C VAL A 6 -15.06 40.04 54.36
N SER A 7 -16.09 40.06 53.50
CA SER A 7 -17.08 39.00 53.32
C SER A 7 -16.46 37.74 52.70
N GLU A 8 -16.56 36.61 53.41
CA GLU A 8 -16.04 35.28 53.02
C GLU A 8 -16.67 34.68 51.75
N LYS A 9 -17.75 35.27 51.21
CA LYS A 9 -18.44 34.75 50.02
C LYS A 9 -17.70 35.04 48.70
N SER A 10 -16.69 35.90 48.71
CA SER A 10 -15.95 36.30 47.50
C SER A 10 -14.72 35.44 47.20
N VAL A 11 -14.28 34.56 48.12
CA VAL A 11 -13.09 33.72 47.93
C VAL A 11 -13.41 32.45 47.13
N LEU A 12 -14.64 31.94 47.21
CA LEU A 12 -15.00 30.67 46.58
C LEU A 12 -15.23 30.78 45.05
N VAL A 13 -15.58 31.97 44.54
CA VAL A 13 -15.82 32.19 43.10
C VAL A 13 -14.50 32.34 42.32
N LEU A 14 -13.41 32.75 42.97
CA LEU A 14 -12.10 32.88 42.31
C LEU A 14 -11.42 31.53 42.05
N PHE A 15 -11.68 30.50 42.86
CA PHE A 15 -11.06 29.17 42.67
C PHE A 15 -11.69 28.37 41.52
N ILE A 16 -12.94 28.63 41.16
CA ILE A 16 -13.61 27.93 40.05
C ILE A 16 -13.17 28.49 38.69
N VAL A 17 -12.86 29.78 38.60
CA VAL A 17 -12.39 30.41 37.34
C VAL A 17 -10.95 29.99 36.99
N GLN A 18 -10.12 29.65 37.98
CA GLN A 18 -8.73 29.21 37.73
C GLN A 18 -8.63 27.75 37.25
N PHE A 19 -9.59 26.90 37.58
CA PHE A 19 -9.62 25.50 37.14
C PHE A 19 -10.06 25.34 35.67
N LEU A 20 -10.83 26.28 35.12
CA LEU A 20 -11.27 26.24 33.71
C LEU A 20 -10.20 26.69 32.71
N CYS A 21 -9.19 27.46 33.12
CA CYS A 21 -8.07 27.84 32.24
C CYS A 21 -6.95 26.78 32.17
N CYS A 22 -6.96 25.78 33.06
CA CYS A 22 -5.96 24.70 33.11
C CYS A 22 -6.43 23.38 32.50
N PHE A 23 -7.65 23.32 31.93
CA PHE A 23 -7.99 22.30 30.95
C PHE A 23 -7.25 22.63 29.67
N GLY A 24 -5.97 22.29 29.74
CA GLY A 24 -4.96 22.58 28.76
C GLY A 24 -5.41 22.20 27.38
N LYS A 25 -4.83 22.91 26.42
CA LYS A 25 -4.62 22.39 25.08
C LYS A 25 -4.09 20.97 25.25
N ARG A 26 -4.97 19.98 25.18
CA ARG A 26 -4.58 18.62 24.87
C ARG A 26 -3.94 18.81 23.52
N ASP A 27 -2.61 18.83 23.48
CA ASP A 27 -1.88 18.68 22.24
C ASP A 27 -2.52 17.46 21.60
N LEU A 28 -3.34 17.73 20.58
CA LEU A 28 -3.89 16.71 19.72
C LEU A 28 -2.65 16.13 19.09
N LEU A 29 -2.12 15.08 19.74
CA LEU A 29 -0.90 14.40 19.37
C LEU A 29 -0.99 14.23 17.86
N SER A 30 -0.16 15.00 17.13
CA SER A 30 -0.36 15.15 15.70
C SER A 30 -0.29 13.76 15.10
N LYS A 31 -1.38 13.33 14.45
CA LYS A 31 -1.45 11.97 13.89
C LYS A 31 -0.21 11.74 13.02
N PRO A 32 0.46 10.59 13.14
CA PRO A 32 1.65 10.33 12.34
C PRO A 32 1.28 10.38 10.86
N VAL A 33 2.11 11.09 10.09
CA VAL A 33 2.02 11.09 8.63
C VAL A 33 2.89 9.93 8.14
N PRO A 34 2.33 8.95 7.43
CA PRO A 34 3.13 7.84 6.91
C PRO A 34 4.13 8.36 5.88
N LYS A 35 5.34 7.81 5.92
CA LYS A 35 6.47 8.21 5.09
C LYS A 35 7.11 6.95 4.52
N TRP A 36 6.52 6.42 3.46
CA TRP A 36 7.11 5.28 2.78
C TRP A 36 8.25 5.77 1.87
N PRO A 37 9.40 5.09 1.86
CA PRO A 37 10.47 5.45 0.96
C PRO A 37 10.01 5.24 -0.48
N SER A 38 10.35 6.18 -1.36
CA SER A 38 10.04 6.09 -2.79
C SER A 38 10.80 4.99 -3.52
N ARG A 39 11.76 4.38 -2.84
CA ARG A 39 12.57 3.27 -3.33
C ARG A 39 12.98 2.37 -2.18
N PHE A 40 12.70 1.09 -2.31
CA PHE A 40 13.26 0.07 -1.43
C PHE A 40 13.18 -1.31 -2.07
N LEU A 41 13.98 -2.23 -1.55
CA LEU A 41 13.85 -3.68 -1.69
C LEU A 41 13.83 -4.25 -0.28
N ALA A 42 12.88 -5.14 0.02
CA ALA A 42 12.81 -5.82 1.30
C ALA A 42 12.33 -7.27 1.11
N GLU A 43 12.75 -8.14 2.02
CA GLU A 43 12.15 -9.46 2.18
C GLU A 43 10.81 -9.35 2.90
N TYR A 44 9.87 -10.21 2.53
CA TYR A 44 8.59 -10.33 3.22
C TYR A 44 8.21 -11.79 3.47
N THR A 45 7.25 -11.96 4.37
CA THR A 45 6.50 -13.21 4.56
C THR A 45 5.01 -12.92 4.44
N SER A 46 4.24 -13.90 4.00
CA SER A 46 2.78 -13.84 3.98
C SER A 46 2.24 -15.04 4.74
N THR A 47 1.49 -14.77 5.81
CA THR A 47 0.92 -15.85 6.63
C THR A 47 -0.24 -16.49 5.87
N TYR A 48 -1.07 -15.70 5.19
CA TYR A 48 -2.24 -16.21 4.47
C TYR A 48 -1.88 -16.89 3.15
N LYS A 49 -0.85 -16.40 2.44
CA LYS A 49 -0.39 -17.03 1.19
C LYS A 49 0.60 -18.17 1.42
N HIS A 50 0.99 -18.46 2.66
CA HIS A 50 2.01 -19.47 3.00
C HIS A 50 3.31 -19.35 2.17
N THR A 51 3.77 -18.12 1.97
CA THR A 51 4.89 -17.84 1.06
C THR A 51 5.82 -16.76 1.61
N SER A 52 6.98 -16.65 1.00
CA SER A 52 7.95 -15.60 1.27
C SER A 52 8.60 -15.16 -0.04
N GLY A 53 9.20 -13.98 -0.02
CA GLY A 53 9.89 -13.48 -1.19
C GLY A 53 10.40 -12.08 -0.99
N THR A 54 10.48 -11.33 -2.08
CA THR A 54 10.99 -9.96 -2.08
C THR A 54 10.00 -9.00 -2.71
N PHE A 55 9.92 -7.81 -2.14
CA PHE A 55 9.15 -6.69 -2.67
C PHE A 55 10.11 -5.56 -2.96
N ALA A 56 10.06 -5.02 -4.18
CA ALA A 56 10.86 -3.88 -4.57
C ALA A 56 9.99 -2.82 -5.24
N VAL A 57 10.30 -1.55 -4.97
CA VAL A 57 9.71 -0.40 -5.65
C VAL A 57 10.78 0.61 -6.03
N ASP A 58 10.52 1.33 -7.12
CA ASP A 58 11.28 2.50 -7.52
C ASP A 58 10.35 3.52 -8.19
N VAL A 59 10.02 4.59 -7.47
CA VAL A 59 9.11 5.65 -7.91
C VAL A 59 9.82 7.00 -7.80
N ARG A 60 10.43 7.48 -8.89
CA ARG A 60 11.16 8.76 -8.92
C ARG A 60 10.65 9.69 -10.03
N PRO A 61 10.77 11.03 -9.88
CA PRO A 61 10.13 12.02 -10.76
C PRO A 61 10.49 11.97 -12.26
N ASN A 62 11.50 11.22 -12.68
CA ASN A 62 11.99 11.23 -14.08
C ASN A 62 12.11 9.83 -14.68
N ARG A 63 11.42 8.83 -14.12
CA ARG A 63 11.51 7.44 -14.56
C ARG A 63 10.16 6.74 -14.46
N PRO A 64 9.93 5.70 -15.28
CA PRO A 64 8.76 4.85 -15.12
C PRO A 64 8.75 4.27 -13.71
N ALA A 65 7.68 4.54 -12.96
CA ALA A 65 7.44 3.86 -11.71
C ALA A 65 7.53 2.35 -11.95
N SER A 66 8.26 1.65 -11.09
CA SER A 66 8.46 0.21 -11.20
C SER A 66 8.25 -0.48 -9.86
N GLU A 67 7.71 -1.69 -9.91
CA GLU A 67 7.51 -2.57 -8.77
C GLU A 67 7.78 -4.00 -9.18
N ARG A 68 8.35 -4.78 -8.26
CA ARG A 68 8.59 -6.20 -8.46
C ARG A 68 8.26 -6.95 -7.19
N ILE A 69 7.33 -7.89 -7.29
CA ILE A 69 6.94 -8.79 -6.21
C ILE A 69 7.29 -10.20 -6.63
N TYR A 70 8.22 -10.81 -5.90
CA TYR A 70 8.58 -12.22 -6.07
C TYR A 70 7.87 -13.06 -5.02
N PHE A 71 7.30 -14.19 -5.43
CA PHE A 71 6.69 -15.20 -4.60
C PHE A 71 7.50 -16.50 -4.75
N GLY A 72 7.99 -17.06 -3.64
CA GLY A 72 8.64 -18.38 -3.67
C GLY A 72 7.67 -19.50 -4.03
N ASP A 73 6.42 -19.39 -3.56
CA ASP A 73 5.27 -20.17 -4.03
C ASP A 73 4.09 -19.21 -4.24
N SER A 74 3.47 -19.25 -5.42
CA SER A 74 2.36 -18.38 -5.79
C SER A 74 0.98 -19.04 -5.76
N THR A 75 0.84 -20.22 -5.15
CA THR A 75 -0.42 -20.99 -5.10
C THR A 75 -1.61 -20.21 -4.56
N TYR A 76 -1.37 -19.28 -3.65
CA TYR A 76 -2.40 -18.46 -3.02
C TYR A 76 -2.39 -17.00 -3.49
N ASP A 77 -1.57 -16.68 -4.49
CA ASP A 77 -1.60 -15.38 -5.14
C ASP A 77 -2.64 -15.40 -6.27
N HIS A 78 -3.68 -14.57 -6.21
CA HIS A 78 -4.81 -14.65 -7.14
C HIS A 78 -4.42 -14.40 -8.62
N LEU A 79 -3.39 -13.58 -8.90
CA LEU A 79 -2.90 -13.37 -10.26
C LEU A 79 -2.14 -14.60 -10.75
N CYS A 80 -1.14 -15.03 -10.00
CA CYS A 80 -0.24 -16.10 -10.43
C CYS A 80 -0.91 -17.49 -10.39
N SER A 81 -1.67 -17.79 -9.33
CA SER A 81 -2.35 -19.09 -9.14
C SER A 81 -3.41 -19.39 -10.20
N THR A 82 -3.93 -18.35 -10.87
CA THR A 82 -4.83 -18.53 -12.01
C THR A 82 -4.18 -19.33 -13.15
N TYR A 83 -2.86 -19.31 -13.28
CA TYR A 83 -2.13 -19.94 -14.38
C TYR A 83 -1.30 -21.14 -13.92
N TYR A 84 -0.57 -21.00 -12.81
CA TYR A 84 0.29 -22.06 -12.28
C TYR A 84 0.22 -22.11 -10.75
N ASN A 85 0.00 -23.30 -10.21
CA ASN A 85 0.07 -23.59 -8.78
C ASN A 85 1.44 -24.18 -8.42
N HIS A 86 1.81 -24.08 -7.14
CA HIS A 86 3.07 -24.60 -6.57
C HIS A 86 4.30 -24.21 -7.41
N THR A 87 4.31 -22.98 -7.90
CA THR A 87 5.32 -22.47 -8.83
C THR A 87 5.74 -21.08 -8.35
N PRO A 88 7.04 -20.74 -8.35
CA PRO A 88 7.48 -19.37 -8.11
C PRO A 88 6.95 -18.42 -9.18
N CYS A 89 6.55 -17.22 -8.77
CA CYS A 89 6.02 -16.20 -9.67
C CYS A 89 6.63 -14.84 -9.39
N ILE A 90 6.80 -14.04 -10.43
CA ILE A 90 7.13 -12.62 -10.31
C ILE A 90 5.98 -11.82 -10.90
N GLN A 91 5.41 -10.92 -10.12
CA GLN A 91 4.62 -9.81 -10.62
C GLN A 91 5.56 -8.62 -10.86
N LEU A 92 5.81 -8.28 -12.12
CA LEU A 92 6.69 -7.18 -12.52
C LEU A 92 5.85 -6.06 -13.12
N THR A 93 5.72 -4.95 -12.42
CA THR A 93 5.04 -3.75 -12.90
C THR A 93 6.09 -2.77 -13.38
N THR A 94 6.26 -2.59 -14.69
CA THR A 94 7.23 -1.65 -15.26
C THR A 94 6.84 -1.26 -16.69
N LYS A 95 7.38 -0.14 -17.19
CA LYS A 95 7.21 0.32 -18.58
C LYS A 95 5.74 0.31 -19.06
N GLY A 96 4.79 0.59 -18.16
CA GLY A 96 3.36 0.69 -18.46
C GLY A 96 2.55 -0.61 -18.40
N TYR A 97 3.19 -1.75 -18.11
CA TYR A 97 2.53 -3.06 -17.98
C TYR A 97 2.84 -3.76 -16.66
N ARG A 98 1.90 -4.59 -16.19
CA ARG A 98 2.20 -5.66 -15.23
C ARG A 98 2.38 -6.97 -15.97
N TYR A 99 3.53 -7.58 -15.80
CA TYR A 99 3.89 -8.90 -16.31
C TYR A 99 3.76 -9.93 -15.21
N LEU A 100 3.28 -11.12 -15.56
CA LEU A 100 3.40 -12.31 -14.72
C LEU A 100 4.50 -13.18 -15.33
N VAL A 101 5.54 -13.45 -14.56
CA VAL A 101 6.71 -14.21 -15.00
C VAL A 101 6.80 -15.49 -14.19
N PHE A 102 6.92 -16.63 -14.87
CA PHE A 102 7.03 -17.95 -14.28
C PHE A 102 8.35 -18.60 -14.72
N PRO A 103 9.47 -18.32 -14.03
CA PRO A 103 10.80 -18.73 -14.49
C PRO A 103 10.93 -20.25 -14.68
N GLU A 104 10.38 -21.05 -13.76
CA GLU A 104 10.45 -22.51 -13.84
C GLU A 104 9.62 -23.12 -14.97
N LYS A 105 8.63 -22.37 -15.48
CA LYS A 105 7.81 -22.78 -16.62
C LYS A 105 8.33 -22.22 -17.94
N ASN A 106 9.35 -21.36 -17.89
CA ASN A 106 9.82 -20.57 -19.02
C ASN A 106 8.66 -19.85 -19.73
N ASP A 107 7.72 -19.29 -18.95
CA ASP A 107 6.51 -18.63 -19.44
C ASP A 107 6.39 -17.21 -18.88
N CYS A 108 5.81 -16.33 -19.70
CA CYS A 108 5.54 -14.95 -19.34
C CYS A 108 4.36 -14.38 -20.12
N CYS A 109 3.56 -13.54 -19.47
CA CYS A 109 2.44 -12.85 -20.11
C CYS A 109 2.22 -11.44 -19.54
N LYS A 110 1.64 -10.55 -20.35
CA LYS A 110 1.15 -9.22 -19.92
C LYS A 110 -0.20 -9.40 -19.26
N CYS A 111 -0.30 -9.10 -17.97
CA CYS A 111 -1.57 -9.15 -17.27
C CYS A 111 -2.46 -7.97 -17.65
N CYS A 112 -1.88 -6.76 -17.75
CA CYS A 112 -2.66 -5.53 -17.86
C CYS A 112 -1.75 -4.31 -18.01
N THR A 113 -2.36 -3.21 -18.44
CA THR A 113 -1.73 -1.88 -18.50
C THR A 113 -1.98 -1.10 -17.22
N TYR A 114 -1.03 -0.23 -16.86
CA TYR A 114 -1.21 0.81 -15.85
C TYR A 114 -0.85 2.22 -16.38
N SER A 115 -0.60 2.33 -17.69
CA SER A 115 -0.33 3.59 -18.39
C SER A 115 -1.62 4.26 -18.89
N HIS A 116 -1.61 5.59 -19.01
CA HIS A 116 -2.65 6.41 -19.67
C HIS A 116 -3.99 6.57 -18.92
N GLY A 117 -3.96 6.66 -17.60
CA GLY A 117 -5.16 6.97 -16.79
C GLY A 117 -6.17 5.83 -16.66
N ASP A 118 -5.95 4.73 -17.40
CA ASP A 118 -6.67 3.47 -17.23
C ASP A 118 -5.88 2.53 -16.31
N TYR A 119 -6.24 2.56 -15.02
CA TYR A 119 -5.58 1.78 -13.97
C TYR A 119 -6.22 0.40 -13.81
N LEU A 120 -6.37 -0.37 -14.90
CA LEU A 120 -6.98 -1.71 -14.83
C LEU A 120 -6.30 -2.60 -13.78
N CYS A 121 -5.00 -2.41 -13.53
CA CYS A 121 -4.26 -3.16 -12.52
C CYS A 121 -3.72 -2.37 -11.34
N GLY A 122 -4.00 -1.06 -11.24
CA GLY A 122 -3.24 -0.19 -10.36
C GLY A 122 -1.77 -0.09 -10.78
N GLY A 123 -1.17 1.08 -10.58
CA GLY A 123 0.27 1.24 -10.81
C GLY A 123 1.12 0.59 -9.71
N PRO A 124 2.45 0.69 -9.81
CA PRO A 124 3.37 0.41 -8.72
C PRO A 124 2.96 1.11 -7.43
N LEU A 125 3.19 0.47 -6.29
CA LEU A 125 2.99 1.10 -5.00
C LEU A 125 3.90 2.34 -4.87
N SER A 126 3.28 3.48 -4.61
CA SER A 126 3.96 4.77 -4.46
C SER A 126 3.75 5.30 -3.05
N PRO A 127 4.69 6.10 -2.50
CA PRO A 127 4.48 6.82 -1.23
C PRO A 127 3.17 7.63 -1.20
N GLU A 128 2.65 8.00 -2.37
CA GLU A 128 1.38 8.71 -2.49
C GLU A 128 0.15 7.87 -2.14
N TRP A 129 0.24 6.53 -2.15
CA TRP A 129 -0.89 5.67 -1.76
C TRP A 129 -1.22 5.76 -0.28
N VAL A 130 -0.21 6.11 0.52
CA VAL A 130 -0.37 6.41 1.94
C VAL A 130 -0.34 7.91 2.19
N SER A 131 -0.31 8.76 1.17
CA SER A 131 -0.41 10.20 1.40
C SER A 131 -1.88 10.56 1.64
N ASN A 132 -2.16 11.35 2.68
CA ASN A 132 -3.51 11.86 2.93
C ASN A 132 -3.90 12.97 1.93
N LYS A 133 -3.30 13.04 0.73
CA LYS A 133 -3.55 14.09 -0.25
C LYS A 133 -4.97 14.05 -0.81
N THR A 134 -5.53 12.86 -0.96
CA THR A 134 -6.90 12.65 -1.45
C THR A 134 -7.93 12.63 -0.31
N GLY A 135 -7.50 12.74 0.95
CA GLY A 135 -8.37 12.67 2.13
C GLY A 135 -8.92 11.27 2.44
N ASN A 136 -8.45 10.22 1.75
CA ASN A 136 -8.96 8.85 1.89
C ASN A 136 -8.22 8.01 2.94
N LEU A 137 -7.29 8.61 3.70
CA LEU A 137 -6.41 7.92 4.62
C LEU A 137 -6.87 8.09 6.08
N ILE A 138 -7.25 7.00 6.71
CA ILE A 138 -7.76 6.97 8.08
C ILE A 138 -6.72 6.30 8.98
N PHE A 139 -6.14 7.05 9.92
CA PHE A 139 -5.26 6.48 10.94
C PHE A 139 -6.07 5.65 11.95
N LEU A 140 -5.69 4.40 12.13
CA LEU A 140 -6.38 3.42 12.98
C LEU A 140 -5.63 3.10 14.29
N GLY A 141 -4.55 3.83 14.59
CA GLY A 141 -3.76 3.65 15.80
C GLY A 141 -2.54 2.74 15.62
N ILE A 142 -2.01 2.26 16.74
CA ILE A 142 -0.88 1.33 16.79
C ILE A 142 -1.42 -0.09 16.86
N LYS A 143 -0.84 -1.00 16.08
CA LYS A 143 -1.12 -2.43 16.05
C LYS A 143 0.15 -3.23 16.29
N ASP A 144 -0.04 -4.44 16.79
CA ASP A 144 1.03 -5.42 16.94
C ASP A 144 1.03 -6.34 15.71
N VAL A 145 2.14 -6.34 14.96
CA VAL A 145 2.34 -7.19 13.79
C VAL A 145 3.55 -8.07 14.08
N LYS A 146 3.32 -9.37 14.34
CA LYS A 146 4.35 -10.35 14.68
C LYS A 146 5.30 -9.89 15.82
N GLY A 147 4.76 -9.25 16.86
CA GLY A 147 5.53 -8.76 18.01
C GLY A 147 6.17 -7.38 17.79
N ARG A 148 5.89 -6.69 16.67
CA ARG A 148 6.40 -5.34 16.36
C ARG A 148 5.27 -4.33 16.42
N LYS A 149 5.54 -3.14 16.97
CA LYS A 149 4.58 -2.04 16.98
C LYS A 149 4.61 -1.32 15.64
N CYS A 150 3.44 -1.24 15.00
CA CYS A 150 3.27 -0.57 13.73
C CYS A 150 2.07 0.38 13.77
N TYR A 151 2.23 1.59 13.25
CA TYR A 151 1.12 2.46 12.91
C TYR A 151 0.30 1.82 11.79
N LYS A 152 -1.04 1.89 11.87
CA LYS A 152 -1.96 1.34 10.85
C LYS A 152 -2.78 2.48 10.23
N TRP A 153 -2.90 2.47 8.91
CA TRP A 153 -3.84 3.30 8.17
C TRP A 153 -4.77 2.45 7.31
N ASP A 154 -6.01 2.89 7.15
CA ASP A 154 -6.97 2.44 6.13
C ASP A 154 -6.97 3.47 5.00
N SER A 155 -6.44 3.10 3.85
CA SER A 155 -6.58 3.87 2.61
C SER A 155 -7.76 3.31 1.84
N ARG A 156 -8.87 4.05 1.84
CA ARG A 156 -10.08 3.62 1.14
C ARG A 156 -9.92 3.87 -0.35
N GLY A 157 -9.97 2.79 -1.13
CA GLY A 157 -9.87 2.81 -2.58
C GLY A 157 -11.21 3.10 -3.26
N LEU A 158 -11.23 2.91 -4.59
CA LEU A 158 -12.46 2.93 -5.37
C LEU A 158 -13.48 1.94 -4.79
N GLN A 159 -14.76 2.32 -4.76
CA GLN A 159 -15.86 1.54 -4.15
C GLN A 159 -15.77 1.31 -2.62
N ASN A 160 -15.03 2.14 -1.89
CA ASN A 160 -14.89 2.09 -0.42
C ASN A 160 -14.22 0.81 0.13
N HIS A 161 -13.47 0.09 -0.69
CA HIS A 161 -12.68 -1.05 -0.21
C HIS A 161 -11.50 -0.57 0.64
N SER A 162 -11.31 -1.19 1.80
CA SER A 162 -10.20 -0.90 2.70
C SER A 162 -8.90 -1.51 2.20
N ASN A 163 -7.83 -0.72 2.19
CA ASN A 163 -6.48 -1.22 2.01
C ASN A 163 -5.65 -0.78 3.21
N PHE A 164 -5.11 -1.73 3.96
CA PHE A 164 -4.36 -1.43 5.16
C PHE A 164 -2.87 -1.34 4.89
N TYR A 165 -2.31 -0.22 5.30
CA TYR A 165 -0.87 0.03 5.23
C TYR A 165 -0.35 0.22 6.64
N TYR A 166 0.82 -0.37 6.91
CA TYR A 166 1.44 -0.32 8.21
C TYR A 166 2.86 0.21 8.11
N GLN A 167 3.29 0.93 9.15
CA GLN A 167 4.63 1.50 9.25
C GLN A 167 5.19 1.20 10.64
N PHE A 168 6.44 0.76 10.73
CA PHE A 168 7.12 0.56 12.00
C PHE A 168 7.14 1.87 12.79
N VAL A 169 6.79 1.81 14.08
CA VAL A 169 6.75 3.00 14.96
C VAL A 169 8.13 3.63 15.11
N ASP A 170 9.16 2.79 15.24
CA ASP A 170 10.51 3.25 15.60
C ASP A 170 11.29 3.80 14.40
N THR A 171 11.18 3.17 13.24
CA THR A 171 12.00 3.50 12.05
C THR A 171 11.24 4.23 10.97
N GLY A 172 9.91 4.20 10.98
CA GLY A 172 9.11 4.74 9.89
C GLY A 172 9.17 3.91 8.61
N LEU A 173 9.72 2.70 8.61
CA LEU A 173 9.75 1.84 7.43
C LEU A 173 8.42 1.09 7.22
N PRO A 174 8.10 0.66 6.00
CA PRO A 174 6.95 -0.22 5.75
C PRO A 174 7.01 -1.47 6.64
N CYS A 175 5.92 -1.74 7.34
CA CYS A 175 5.81 -2.88 8.26
C CYS A 175 4.99 -4.02 7.65
N GLU A 176 3.80 -3.69 7.14
CA GLU A 176 2.90 -4.64 6.51
C GLU A 176 2.06 -3.92 5.44
N ILE A 177 1.74 -4.64 4.39
CA ILE A 177 0.62 -4.36 3.50
C ILE A 177 -0.40 -5.47 3.73
N ASP A 178 -1.65 -5.09 3.96
CA ASP A 178 -2.78 -6.00 4.10
C ASP A 178 -3.95 -5.38 3.30
N GLY A 179 -3.94 -5.68 2.00
CA GLY A 179 -4.79 -5.05 1.00
C GLY A 179 -5.92 -5.97 0.54
N LEU A 180 -7.13 -5.39 0.42
CA LEU A 180 -8.26 -6.01 -0.27
C LEU A 180 -8.15 -5.69 -1.76
N ASN A 181 -7.16 -6.29 -2.42
CA ASN A 181 -6.99 -6.09 -3.85
C ASN A 181 -7.78 -7.18 -4.59
N TYR A 182 -8.71 -6.75 -5.46
CA TYR A 182 -9.43 -7.59 -6.42
C TYR A 182 -10.53 -8.52 -5.89
N LEU A 183 -11.06 -8.24 -4.70
CA LEU A 183 -12.25 -8.96 -4.25
C LEU A 183 -13.44 -8.67 -5.16
N ARG A 184 -14.09 -9.72 -5.64
CA ARG A 184 -15.37 -9.61 -6.36
C ARG A 184 -16.49 -9.18 -5.43
N ASN A 185 -16.32 -9.41 -4.12
CA ASN A 185 -17.25 -8.97 -3.10
C ASN A 185 -16.57 -8.77 -1.72
N PRO A 186 -17.15 -7.95 -0.81
CA PRO A 186 -16.55 -7.61 0.49
C PRO A 186 -16.37 -8.75 1.51
N SER A 187 -16.87 -9.96 1.24
CA SER A 187 -16.74 -11.12 2.15
C SER A 187 -15.52 -11.98 1.88
N GLU A 188 -14.85 -11.77 0.74
CA GLU A 188 -13.59 -12.44 0.43
C GLU A 188 -12.47 -11.89 1.33
N LYS A 189 -11.49 -12.73 1.68
CA LYS A 189 -10.39 -12.32 2.56
C LYS A 189 -9.38 -11.48 1.78
N ALA A 190 -8.65 -10.60 2.46
CA ALA A 190 -7.54 -9.87 1.85
C ALA A 190 -6.58 -10.85 1.17
N ASP A 191 -6.51 -10.74 -0.16
CA ASP A 191 -5.66 -11.60 -0.96
C ASP A 191 -4.22 -11.09 -0.94
N ASP A 192 -3.91 -9.85 -0.55
CA ASP A 192 -2.56 -9.31 -0.53
C ASP A 192 -2.05 -9.05 0.89
N GLN A 193 -1.23 -9.95 1.42
CA GLN A 193 -0.50 -9.74 2.68
C GLN A 193 1.02 -9.82 2.46
N TYR A 194 1.73 -8.75 2.83
CA TYR A 194 3.19 -8.65 2.77
C TYR A 194 3.72 -8.11 4.11
N ILE A 195 4.20 -8.99 4.99
CA ILE A 195 4.81 -8.60 6.28
C ILE A 195 6.33 -8.48 6.09
N PHE A 196 6.85 -7.26 6.16
CA PHE A 196 8.25 -6.98 5.84
C PHE A 196 9.20 -7.30 6.99
N LYS A 197 10.40 -7.78 6.65
CA LYS A 197 11.50 -7.92 7.60
C LYS A 197 12.28 -6.62 7.68
N GLU A 198 12.21 -5.93 8.80
CA GLU A 198 12.82 -4.60 8.98
C GLU A 198 14.33 -4.56 8.70
N ASN A 199 15.07 -5.60 9.07
CA ASN A 199 16.52 -5.69 8.85
C ASN A 199 16.91 -6.04 7.40
N SER A 200 15.95 -6.27 6.50
CA SER A 200 16.20 -6.64 5.10
C SER A 200 16.13 -5.47 4.13
N PHE A 201 15.73 -4.28 4.60
CA PHE A 201 15.51 -3.13 3.74
C PHE A 201 16.82 -2.64 3.09
N LYS A 202 16.75 -2.45 1.78
CA LYS A 202 17.78 -1.80 0.96
C LYS A 202 17.14 -0.62 0.23
N PHE A 203 17.64 0.59 0.44
CA PHE A 203 17.11 1.81 -0.21
C PHE A 203 17.69 2.10 -1.59
N PHE A 204 18.63 1.26 -2.02
CA PHE A 204 19.16 1.26 -3.37
C PHE A 204 18.76 -0.05 -4.06
N VAL A 205 18.11 0.08 -5.20
CA VAL A 205 17.75 -1.02 -6.09
C VAL A 205 18.27 -0.66 -7.47
N ASN A 206 19.03 -1.57 -8.09
CA ASN A 206 19.53 -1.36 -9.44
C ASN A 206 18.33 -1.31 -10.41
N GLU A 207 18.41 -0.46 -11.43
CA GLU A 207 17.37 -0.31 -12.44
C GLU A 207 17.12 -1.60 -13.19
N SER A 208 18.17 -2.36 -13.48
CA SER A 208 18.07 -3.64 -14.18
C SER A 208 17.29 -4.71 -13.39
N PHE A 209 17.07 -4.49 -12.09
CA PHE A 209 16.20 -5.33 -11.29
C PHE A 209 14.75 -5.34 -11.78
N PHE A 210 14.35 -4.25 -12.46
CA PHE A 210 13.02 -4.07 -13.05
C PHE A 210 13.03 -4.25 -14.58
N ASP A 211 14.12 -4.72 -15.19
CA ASP A 211 14.10 -5.01 -16.61
C ASP A 211 13.14 -6.15 -16.92
N VAL A 212 12.43 -5.99 -18.03
CA VAL A 212 11.53 -7.00 -18.57
C VAL A 212 12.40 -8.17 -19.05
N PRO A 213 12.25 -9.39 -18.49
CA PRO A 213 13.04 -10.53 -18.92
C PRO A 213 12.81 -10.85 -20.39
N THR A 214 13.81 -11.42 -21.07
CA THR A 214 13.71 -11.76 -22.52
C THR A 214 12.52 -12.67 -22.84
N ILE A 215 12.16 -13.59 -21.93
CA ILE A 215 10.95 -14.43 -22.05
C ILE A 215 9.64 -13.64 -22.15
N CYS A 216 9.66 -12.36 -21.78
CA CYS A 216 8.52 -11.46 -21.77
C CYS A 216 8.49 -10.46 -22.96
N GLU A 217 9.55 -10.33 -23.75
CA GLU A 217 9.67 -9.25 -24.76
C GLU A 217 8.51 -9.25 -25.77
N ASN A 218 8.10 -10.45 -26.20
CA ASN A 218 6.98 -10.65 -27.13
C ASN A 218 5.78 -11.34 -26.48
N SER A 219 5.65 -11.22 -25.16
CA SER A 219 4.62 -11.94 -24.42
C SER A 219 3.21 -11.52 -24.84
N ARG A 220 2.33 -12.51 -25.02
CA ARG A 220 0.89 -12.32 -25.15
C ARG A 220 0.27 -11.71 -23.89
N TYR A 221 -0.97 -11.24 -24.00
CA TYR A 221 -1.76 -10.99 -22.80
C TYR A 221 -2.11 -12.32 -22.12
N CYS A 222 -2.12 -12.31 -20.78
CA CYS A 222 -2.48 -13.50 -20.00
C CYS A 222 -3.94 -13.90 -20.26
N GLY A 223 -4.83 -12.91 -20.45
CA GLY A 223 -6.27 -13.10 -20.59
C GLY A 223 -6.91 -13.70 -19.33
N GLY A 224 -8.15 -14.16 -19.44
CA GLY A 224 -8.84 -14.82 -18.32
C GLY A 224 -9.59 -13.86 -17.40
N ARG A 225 -9.85 -14.30 -16.16
CA ARG A 225 -10.76 -13.60 -15.23
C ARG A 225 -10.09 -12.48 -14.43
N VAL A 226 -8.77 -12.55 -14.25
CA VAL A 226 -8.02 -11.64 -13.36
C VAL A 226 -7.09 -10.69 -14.11
N CYS A 227 -6.75 -11.01 -15.36
CA CYS A 227 -5.93 -10.19 -16.24
C CYS A 227 -6.77 -9.66 -17.41
N ALA A 228 -6.38 -8.51 -17.94
CA ALA A 228 -7.00 -7.92 -19.11
C ALA A 228 -6.88 -8.85 -20.32
N ILE A 229 -7.93 -8.88 -21.13
CA ILE A 229 -7.87 -9.41 -22.49
C ILE A 229 -7.13 -8.37 -23.32
N ALA A 230 -6.36 -8.82 -24.32
CA ALA A 230 -5.67 -7.92 -25.24
C ALA A 230 -6.66 -6.87 -25.79
N PRO A 231 -6.28 -5.58 -25.84
CA PRO A 231 -7.14 -4.57 -26.43
C PRO A 231 -7.45 -4.96 -27.87
N ASP A 232 -8.74 -4.88 -28.21
CA ASP A 232 -9.22 -5.11 -29.56
C ASP A 232 -8.76 -3.93 -30.44
N HIS A 233 -7.62 -4.07 -31.10
CA HIS A 233 -7.05 -3.02 -31.96
C HIS A 233 -7.92 -2.68 -33.18
N SER A 234 -8.98 -3.46 -33.46
CA SER A 234 -9.98 -3.08 -34.47
C SER A 234 -10.93 -1.97 -33.98
N LYS A 235 -10.97 -1.70 -32.68
CA LYS A 235 -11.80 -0.66 -32.07
C LYS A 235 -10.95 0.56 -31.72
N PRO A 236 -11.43 1.77 -32.02
CA PRO A 236 -10.77 2.98 -31.54
C PRO A 236 -10.74 2.98 -30.01
N PRO A 237 -9.68 3.54 -29.38
CA PRO A 237 -9.59 3.62 -27.93
C PRO A 237 -10.82 4.34 -27.38
N PRO A 238 -11.41 3.86 -26.27
CA PRO A 238 -12.57 4.52 -25.67
C PRO A 238 -12.21 5.96 -25.31
N VAL A 239 -13.03 6.90 -25.75
CA VAL A 239 -12.88 8.31 -25.37
C VAL A 239 -13.20 8.43 -23.89
N LEU A 240 -12.16 8.57 -23.06
CA LEU A 240 -12.30 8.79 -21.62
C LEU A 240 -13.04 10.11 -21.39
N LYS A 241 -14.33 10.02 -21.08
CA LYS A 241 -15.11 11.16 -20.60
C LYS A 241 -14.76 11.37 -19.13
N TYR A 242 -13.81 12.25 -18.85
CA TYR A 242 -13.62 12.75 -17.49
C TYR A 242 -14.91 13.47 -17.08
N LYS A 243 -15.61 12.93 -16.07
CA LYS A 243 -16.59 13.74 -15.33
C LYS A 243 -15.76 14.74 -14.52
N VAL A 244 -15.79 16.00 -14.96
CA VAL A 244 -15.35 17.15 -14.18
C VAL A 244 -16.33 17.37 -13.04
#